data_AF-A0A8H1L695-F1
#
_entry.id   AF-A0A8H1L695-F1
#
_cell.length_a   1.000
_cell.length_b   1.000
_cell.length_c   1.000
_cell.angle_alpha   90.00
_cell.angle_beta   90.00
_cell.angle_gamma   90.00
#
_symmetry.space_group_name_H-M   'P 1'
#
loop_
_entity.id
_entity.type
_entity.pdbx_description
1 polymer ?
#
loop_
_entity_poly.entity_id
_entity_poly.type
_entity_poly.pdbx_seq_one_letter_code
_entity_poly.pdbx_strand_id
1 'polypeptide(L)'
;EQLSSMDDQFGGRTARPLAATFLVNTVAPFLRTDGPEDVRKAMMSAASDLCYLTGYMAVDEGLHGLAQRYYLKALELAGAAEDHLTYCTTLRGMSVQAVDLGQGPMAMRLADAAAASSPQAGPRMRAFLVGQQAHAAAQIGDRRSARMYLQEAEVAMDKAESRGKVFGSYDPASLNYHTSQVRYEMGDVQGAVAAMQEADRLRYSIYRRT
;
A
#
# COMPACT_ATOMS: atom_id res chain seq x y z
N GLU A 1 10.62 -8.00 9.17
CA GLU A 1 9.64 -8.87 9.88
C GLU A 1 9.32 -8.39 11.29
N GLN A 2 10.28 -8.25 12.22
CA GLN A 2 9.98 -7.79 13.60
C GLN A 2 9.34 -6.40 13.72
N LEU A 3 9.78 -5.42 12.92
CA LEU A 3 9.18 -4.07 12.90
C LEU A 3 7.73 -4.08 12.41
N SER A 4 7.40 -4.91 11.41
CA SER A 4 6.04 -5.11 10.92
C SER A 4 5.16 -5.70 12.02
N SER A 5 5.64 -6.75 12.70
CA SER A 5 4.93 -7.36 13.81
C SER A 5 4.74 -6.41 15.01
N MET A 6 5.68 -5.50 15.26
CA MET A 6 5.57 -4.50 16.33
C MET A 6 4.58 -3.40 15.97
N ASP A 7 4.51 -2.99 14.70
CA ASP A 7 3.50 -2.06 14.21
C ASP A 7 2.09 -2.64 14.33
N ASP A 8 1.93 -3.90 13.90
CA ASP A 8 0.68 -4.63 14.02
C ASP A 8 0.19 -4.69 15.48
N GLN A 9 1.10 -4.93 16.43
CA GLN A 9 0.81 -5.10 17.87
C GLN A 9 0.68 -3.80 18.68
N PHE A 10 1.54 -2.79 18.43
CA PHE A 10 1.66 -1.60 19.29
C PHE A 10 1.38 -0.28 18.58
N GLY A 11 1.16 -0.31 17.26
CA GLY A 11 0.93 0.85 16.41
C GLY A 11 2.20 1.65 16.06
N GLY A 12 2.12 2.43 14.99
CA GLY A 12 3.27 3.12 14.37
C GLY A 12 4.07 4.02 15.30
N ARG A 13 3.43 4.58 16.34
CA ARG A 13 4.04 5.52 17.28
C ARG A 13 5.28 4.98 18.01
N THR A 14 5.33 3.67 18.24
CA THR A 14 6.49 3.01 18.88
C THR A 14 7.46 2.47 17.83
N ALA A 15 6.96 1.97 16.71
CA ALA A 15 7.76 1.32 15.68
C ALA A 15 8.53 2.31 14.78
N ARG A 16 7.94 3.47 14.44
CA ARG A 16 8.53 4.43 13.51
C ARG A 16 9.85 5.05 14.01
N PRO A 17 10.00 5.50 15.27
CA PRO A 17 11.28 6.03 15.74
C PRO A 17 12.41 4.99 15.68
N LEU A 18 12.09 3.71 15.93
CA LEU A 18 13.05 2.60 15.82
C LEU A 18 13.43 2.35 14.36
N ALA A 19 12.46 2.31 13.45
CA ALA A 19 12.70 2.18 12.01
C ALA A 19 13.54 3.33 11.46
N ALA A 20 13.23 4.57 11.86
CA ALA A 20 14.00 5.76 11.48
C ALA A 20 15.44 5.71 12.01
N THR A 21 15.63 5.27 13.25
CA THR A 21 16.98 5.11 13.85
C THR A 21 17.78 4.04 13.11
N PHE A 22 17.16 2.91 12.78
CA PHE A 22 17.81 1.84 12.02
C PHE A 22 18.17 2.27 10.59
N LEU A 23 17.28 3.03 9.92
CA LEU A 23 17.56 3.62 8.61
C LEU A 23 18.82 4.49 8.63
N VAL A 24 18.94 5.39 9.62
CA VAL A 24 20.04 6.34 9.70
C VAL A 24 21.34 5.70 10.17
N ASN A 25 21.28 4.87 11.21
CA ASN A 25 22.48 4.37 11.89
C ASN A 25 23.02 3.06 11.30
N THR A 26 22.17 2.29 10.61
CA THR A 26 22.55 0.99 10.05
C THR A 26 22.47 1.00 8.54
N VAL A 27 21.29 1.26 7.97
CA VAL A 27 21.06 1.09 6.54
C VAL A 27 21.84 2.10 5.70
N ALA A 28 21.82 3.39 6.07
CA ALA A 28 22.47 4.44 5.30
C ALA A 28 24.00 4.26 5.16
N PRO A 29 24.76 3.86 6.21
CA PRO A 29 26.17 3.47 6.06
C PRO A 29 26.38 2.31 5.08
N PHE A 30 25.55 1.27 5.19
CA PHE A 30 25.66 0.09 4.34
C PHE A 30 25.40 0.38 2.86
N LEU A 31 24.47 1.29 2.54
CA LEU A 31 24.21 1.73 1.16
C LEU A 31 25.39 2.48 0.51
N ARG A 32 26.35 2.98 1.32
CA ARG A 32 27.55 3.69 0.83
C ARG A 32 28.76 2.77 0.65
N THR A 33 28.63 1.50 1.03
CA THR A 33 29.73 0.54 0.95
C THR A 33 29.80 -0.05 -0.46
N ASP A 34 31.03 -0.23 -0.97
CA ASP A 34 31.23 -0.91 -2.24
C ASP A 34 30.89 -2.39 -2.14
N GLY A 35 30.40 -2.96 -3.24
CA GLY A 35 30.05 -4.37 -3.31
C GLY A 35 29.57 -4.77 -4.71
N PRO A 36 29.36 -6.07 -4.94
CA PRO A 36 28.76 -6.58 -6.17
C PRO A 36 27.43 -5.86 -6.49
N GLU A 37 27.16 -5.63 -7.77
CA GLU A 37 26.00 -4.85 -8.22
C GLU A 37 24.67 -5.49 -7.77
N ASP A 38 24.56 -6.81 -7.84
CA ASP A 38 23.40 -7.58 -7.40
C ASP A 38 23.12 -7.41 -5.90
N VAL A 39 24.17 -7.45 -5.07
CA VAL A 39 24.07 -7.21 -3.63
C VAL A 39 23.65 -5.77 -3.35
N ARG A 40 24.22 -4.80 -4.07
CA ARG A 40 23.84 -3.39 -3.92
C ARG A 40 22.38 -3.14 -4.30
N LYS A 41 21.90 -3.74 -5.38
CA LYS A 41 20.47 -3.66 -5.79
C LYS A 41 19.57 -4.27 -4.73
N ALA A 42 19.89 -5.46 -4.22
CA ALA A 42 19.13 -6.10 -3.15
C ALA A 42 19.08 -5.24 -1.86
N MET A 43 20.19 -4.60 -1.49
CA MET A 43 20.24 -3.70 -0.34
C MET A 43 19.41 -2.43 -0.56
N MET A 44 19.41 -1.87 -1.79
CA MET A 44 18.58 -0.73 -2.16
C MET A 44 17.08 -1.09 -2.13
N SER A 45 16.69 -2.27 -2.63
CA SER A 45 15.32 -2.80 -2.49
C SER A 45 14.89 -2.91 -1.03
N ALA A 46 15.68 -3.57 -0.18
CA ALA A 46 15.36 -3.71 1.23
C ALA A 46 15.28 -2.37 1.98
N ALA A 47 16.16 -1.42 1.63
CA ALA A 47 16.11 -0.07 2.16
C ALA A 47 14.88 0.71 1.68
N SER A 48 14.46 0.49 0.43
CA SER A 48 13.24 1.06 -0.14
C SER A 48 12.00 0.57 0.61
N ASP A 49 11.87 -0.74 0.81
CA ASP A 49 10.77 -1.34 1.59
C ASP A 49 10.68 -0.75 3.00
N LEU A 50 11.83 -0.60 3.67
CA LEU A 50 11.87 -0.01 5.00
C LEU A 50 11.48 1.48 4.98
N CYS A 51 11.90 2.24 3.97
CA CYS A 51 11.46 3.63 3.80
C CYS A 51 9.95 3.70 3.57
N TYR A 52 9.39 2.84 2.71
CA TYR A 52 7.95 2.75 2.48
C TYR A 52 7.20 2.48 3.78
N LEU A 53 7.62 1.46 4.55
CA LEU A 53 6.98 1.10 5.82
C LEU A 53 7.07 2.24 6.84
N THR A 54 8.23 2.90 6.94
CA THR A 54 8.41 4.06 7.84
C THR A 54 7.53 5.24 7.42
N GLY A 55 7.34 5.43 6.10
CA GLY A 55 6.41 6.40 5.54
C GLY A 55 4.96 6.09 5.89
N TYR A 56 4.55 4.83 5.78
CA TYR A 56 3.22 4.35 6.16
C TYR A 56 2.92 4.61 7.64
N MET A 57 3.83 4.22 8.55
CA MET A 57 3.68 4.53 9.98
C MET A 57 3.60 6.04 10.25
N ALA A 58 4.29 6.87 9.47
CA ALA A 58 4.19 8.32 9.59
C ALA A 58 2.83 8.87 9.12
N VAL A 59 2.16 8.23 8.14
CA VAL A 59 0.77 8.56 7.78
C VAL A 59 -0.16 8.23 8.94
N ASP A 60 -0.02 7.07 9.57
CA ASP A 60 -0.84 6.65 10.72
C ASP A 60 -0.70 7.59 11.92
N GLU A 61 0.46 8.22 12.09
CA GLU A 61 0.70 9.25 13.11
C GLU A 61 0.21 10.66 12.71
N GLY A 62 -0.31 10.84 11.49
CA GLY A 62 -0.71 12.15 10.95
C GLY A 62 0.47 13.04 10.52
N LEU A 63 1.69 12.50 10.46
CA LEU A 63 2.91 13.21 10.05
C LEU A 63 3.08 13.22 8.53
N HIS A 64 2.09 13.74 7.80
CA HIS A 64 1.98 13.59 6.36
C HIS A 64 3.18 14.13 5.55
N GLY A 65 3.74 15.27 5.94
CA GLY A 65 4.93 15.82 5.28
C GLY A 65 6.18 14.96 5.49
N LEU A 66 6.28 14.30 6.65
CA LEU A 66 7.37 13.36 6.93
C LEU A 66 7.18 12.06 6.13
N ALA A 67 5.95 11.55 6.05
CA ALA A 67 5.60 10.38 5.24
C ALA A 67 6.02 10.56 3.77
N GLN A 68 5.71 11.72 3.18
CA GLN A 68 6.10 12.05 1.81
C GLN A 68 7.62 12.01 1.60
N ARG A 69 8.42 12.47 2.55
CA ARG A 69 9.89 12.39 2.47
C ARG A 69 10.38 10.95 2.46
N TYR A 70 9.79 10.08 3.27
CA TYR A 70 10.11 8.66 3.27
C TYR A 70 9.69 7.98 1.96
N TYR A 71 8.49 8.27 1.46
CA TYR A 71 8.02 7.70 0.19
C TYR A 71 8.88 8.14 -1.00
N LEU A 72 9.27 9.40 -1.09
CA LEU A 72 10.16 9.86 -2.15
C LEU A 72 11.52 9.14 -2.09
N LYS A 73 12.06 8.88 -0.89
CA LYS A 73 13.29 8.11 -0.75
C LYS A 73 13.11 6.64 -1.13
N ALA A 74 11.97 6.04 -0.80
CA ALA A 74 11.62 4.68 -1.25
C ALA A 74 11.56 4.60 -2.79
N LEU A 75 10.89 5.55 -3.46
CA LEU A 75 10.83 5.59 -4.92
C LEU A 75 12.22 5.73 -5.56
N GLU A 76 13.08 6.58 -5.01
CA GLU A 76 14.46 6.74 -5.49
C GLU A 76 15.25 5.43 -5.39
N LEU A 77 15.18 4.76 -4.23
CA LEU A 77 15.89 3.50 -3.98
C LEU A 77 15.33 2.36 -4.82
N ALA A 78 14.01 2.24 -4.93
CA ALA A 78 13.35 1.21 -5.76
C ALA A 78 13.66 1.42 -7.24
N GLY A 79 13.66 2.68 -7.72
CA GLY A 79 14.06 3.00 -9.09
C GLY A 79 15.51 2.62 -9.39
N ALA A 80 16.44 2.92 -8.46
CA ALA A 80 17.85 2.54 -8.60
C ALA A 80 18.09 1.02 -8.52
N ALA A 81 17.23 0.30 -7.80
CA ALA A 81 17.28 -1.16 -7.68
C ALA A 81 16.53 -1.90 -8.82
N GLU A 82 15.81 -1.18 -9.68
CA GLU A 82 14.87 -1.75 -10.66
C GLU A 82 13.75 -2.58 -10.00
N ASP A 83 13.40 -2.22 -8.77
CA ASP A 83 12.36 -2.88 -7.98
C ASP A 83 10.98 -2.29 -8.26
N HIS A 84 10.37 -2.78 -9.33
CA HIS A 84 9.04 -2.34 -9.76
C HIS A 84 7.94 -2.64 -8.73
N LEU A 85 8.11 -3.66 -7.89
CA LEU A 85 7.12 -4.07 -6.89
C LEU A 85 7.03 -3.04 -5.77
N THR A 86 8.17 -2.68 -5.19
CA THR A 86 8.24 -1.68 -4.12
C THR A 86 7.88 -0.29 -4.65
N TYR A 87 8.29 0.00 -5.89
CA TYR A 87 7.96 1.27 -6.56
C TYR A 87 6.44 1.47 -6.72
N CYS A 88 5.72 0.48 -7.28
CA CYS A 88 4.27 0.60 -7.46
C CYS A 88 3.52 0.60 -6.12
N THR A 89 3.99 -0.19 -5.15
CA THR A 89 3.42 -0.21 -3.79
C THR A 89 3.55 1.15 -3.10
N THR A 90 4.70 1.80 -3.26
CA THR A 90 4.94 3.14 -2.71
C THR A 90 4.04 4.19 -3.36
N LEU A 91 3.94 4.21 -4.70
CA LEU A 91 3.01 5.12 -5.39
C LEU A 91 1.56 4.92 -4.95
N ARG A 92 1.14 3.66 -4.77
CA ARG A 92 -0.19 3.36 -4.24
C ARG A 92 -0.35 3.88 -2.80
N GLY A 93 0.64 3.69 -1.93
CA GLY A 93 0.62 4.25 -0.57
C GLY A 93 0.48 5.78 -0.56
N MET A 94 1.20 6.47 -1.45
CA MET A 94 1.05 7.92 -1.64
C MET A 94 -0.36 8.28 -2.16
N SER A 95 -0.96 7.45 -3.01
CA SER A 95 -2.35 7.64 -3.48
C SER A 95 -3.35 7.53 -2.32
N VAL A 96 -3.19 6.53 -1.44
CA VAL A 96 -4.01 6.38 -0.22
C VAL A 96 -3.90 7.63 0.64
N GLN A 97 -2.68 8.08 0.93
CA GLN A 97 -2.47 9.31 1.70
C GLN A 97 -3.15 10.53 1.04
N ALA A 98 -3.08 10.65 -0.29
CA ALA A 98 -3.72 11.74 -1.01
C ALA A 98 -5.26 11.65 -0.91
N VAL A 99 -5.84 10.45 -0.88
CA VAL A 99 -7.27 10.26 -0.61
C VAL A 99 -7.62 10.77 0.79
N ASP A 100 -6.88 10.36 1.81
CA ASP A 100 -7.16 10.75 3.20
C ASP A 100 -7.06 12.28 3.41
N LEU A 101 -6.25 12.95 2.61
CA LEU A 101 -6.08 14.41 2.61
C LEU A 101 -7.08 15.16 1.70
N GLY A 102 -8.02 14.46 1.07
CA GLY A 102 -9.00 15.07 0.16
C GLY A 102 -8.41 15.54 -1.18
N GLN A 103 -7.22 15.07 -1.55
CA GLN A 103 -6.49 15.46 -2.77
C GLN A 103 -6.80 14.53 -3.94
N GLY A 104 -8.09 14.35 -4.28
CA GLY A 104 -8.56 13.37 -5.27
C GLY A 104 -7.83 13.36 -6.62
N PRO A 105 -7.62 14.50 -7.30
CA PRO A 105 -6.87 14.51 -8.56
C PRO A 105 -5.42 14.02 -8.42
N MET A 106 -4.77 14.28 -7.29
CA MET A 106 -3.43 13.75 -7.01
C MET A 106 -3.50 12.25 -6.74
N ALA A 107 -4.48 11.80 -5.93
CA ALA A 107 -4.69 10.40 -5.63
C ALA A 107 -4.87 9.57 -6.92
N MET A 108 -5.67 10.06 -7.87
CA MET A 108 -5.90 9.38 -9.15
C MET A 108 -4.62 9.27 -9.97
N ARG A 109 -3.85 10.37 -10.13
CA ARG A 109 -2.57 10.34 -10.85
C ARG A 109 -1.57 9.35 -10.25
N LEU A 110 -1.49 9.29 -8.93
CA LEU A 110 -0.61 8.36 -8.23
C LEU A 110 -1.08 6.90 -8.38
N ALA A 111 -2.39 6.65 -8.34
CA ALA A 111 -2.96 5.33 -8.55
C ALA A 111 -2.69 4.81 -9.98
N ASP A 112 -2.88 5.66 -10.99
CA ASP A 112 -2.57 5.33 -12.39
C ASP A 112 -1.08 5.07 -12.60
N ALA A 113 -0.21 5.90 -12.01
CA ALA A 113 1.23 5.69 -12.07
C ALA A 113 1.65 4.37 -11.41
N ALA A 114 1.03 4.00 -10.27
CA ALA A 114 1.27 2.73 -9.60
C ALA A 114 0.89 1.55 -10.50
N ALA A 115 -0.31 1.58 -11.11
CA ALA A 115 -0.78 0.55 -12.03
C ALA A 115 0.12 0.42 -13.27
N ALA A 116 0.56 1.54 -13.85
CA ALA A 116 1.44 1.57 -15.02
C ALA A 116 2.86 1.03 -14.72
N SER A 117 3.32 1.15 -13.47
CA SER A 117 4.66 0.71 -13.05
C SER A 117 4.78 -0.80 -12.85
N SER A 118 3.68 -1.56 -12.92
CA SER A 118 3.67 -3.02 -12.75
C SER A 118 2.85 -3.74 -13.84
N PRO A 119 3.24 -3.65 -15.12
CA PRO A 119 2.44 -4.21 -16.22
C PRO A 119 2.36 -5.75 -16.17
N GLN A 120 3.34 -6.41 -15.54
CA GLN A 120 3.39 -7.86 -15.37
C GLN A 120 2.88 -8.32 -13.99
N ALA A 121 2.15 -7.46 -13.27
CA ALA A 121 1.58 -7.77 -11.97
C ALA A 121 0.75 -9.06 -12.00
N GLY A 122 1.04 -9.99 -11.09
CA GLY A 122 0.19 -11.15 -10.83
C GLY A 122 -1.21 -10.73 -10.34
N PRO A 123 -2.20 -11.64 -10.35
CA PRO A 123 -3.60 -11.30 -10.06
C PRO A 123 -3.81 -10.54 -8.73
N ARG A 124 -3.09 -10.94 -7.67
CA ARG A 124 -3.20 -10.29 -6.35
C ARG A 124 -2.69 -8.84 -6.35
N MET A 125 -1.55 -8.59 -6.99
CA MET A 125 -1.00 -7.24 -7.14
C MET A 125 -1.89 -6.39 -8.05
N ARG A 126 -2.49 -6.98 -9.10
CA ARG A 126 -3.46 -6.28 -9.93
C ARG A 126 -4.67 -5.83 -9.11
N ALA A 127 -5.27 -6.73 -8.32
CA ALA A 127 -6.39 -6.39 -7.42
C ALA A 127 -6.03 -5.26 -6.45
N PHE A 128 -4.82 -5.27 -5.91
CA PHE A 128 -4.30 -4.25 -4.99
C PHE A 128 -4.19 -2.86 -5.64
N LEU A 129 -3.67 -2.79 -6.87
CA LEU A 129 -3.47 -1.55 -7.61
C LEU A 129 -4.80 -0.98 -8.14
N VAL A 130 -5.61 -1.80 -8.81
CA VAL A 130 -6.87 -1.35 -9.40
C VAL A 130 -7.93 -1.02 -8.35
N GLY A 131 -7.89 -1.65 -7.18
CA GLY A 131 -8.72 -1.28 -6.04
C GLY A 131 -8.46 0.16 -5.57
N GLN A 132 -7.19 0.61 -5.62
CA GLN A 132 -6.86 2.00 -5.31
C GLN A 132 -7.31 2.97 -6.41
N GLN A 133 -7.23 2.57 -7.69
CA GLN A 133 -7.79 3.37 -8.79
C GLN A 133 -9.32 3.52 -8.63
N ALA A 134 -10.02 2.47 -8.17
CA ALA A 134 -11.44 2.55 -7.88
C ALA A 134 -11.77 3.59 -6.80
N HIS A 135 -10.99 3.60 -5.71
CA HIS A 135 -11.18 4.55 -4.61
C HIS A 135 -10.89 5.99 -5.03
N ALA A 136 -9.76 6.22 -5.70
CA ALA A 136 -9.40 7.55 -6.19
C ALA A 136 -10.42 8.08 -7.22
N ALA A 137 -10.92 7.22 -8.12
CA ALA A 137 -11.97 7.57 -9.07
C ALA A 137 -13.29 7.93 -8.37
N ALA A 138 -13.67 7.19 -7.33
CA ALA A 138 -14.88 7.51 -6.55
C ALA A 138 -14.75 8.87 -5.85
N GLN A 139 -13.59 9.17 -5.27
CA GLN A 139 -13.34 10.43 -4.58
C GLN A 139 -13.44 11.66 -5.49
N ILE A 140 -13.02 11.55 -6.76
CA ILE A 140 -13.18 12.65 -7.74
C ILE A 140 -14.57 12.68 -8.39
N GLY A 141 -15.49 11.79 -7.96
CA GLY A 141 -16.84 11.70 -8.49
C GLY A 141 -16.99 10.94 -9.82
N ASP A 142 -15.93 10.30 -10.32
CA ASP A 142 -15.99 9.45 -11.52
C ASP A 142 -16.55 8.06 -11.18
N ARG A 143 -17.87 8.00 -11.02
CA ARG A 143 -18.62 6.79 -10.67
C ARG A 143 -18.47 5.68 -11.70
N ARG A 144 -18.24 6.03 -12.97
CA ARG A 144 -18.14 5.04 -14.05
C ARG A 144 -16.81 4.29 -13.91
N SER A 145 -15.71 5.02 -13.83
CA SER A 145 -14.38 4.43 -13.65
C SER A 145 -14.26 3.71 -12.32
N ALA A 146 -14.83 4.27 -11.24
CA ALA A 146 -14.85 3.64 -9.92
C ALA A 146 -15.45 2.22 -9.96
N ARG A 147 -16.63 2.06 -10.57
CA ARG A 147 -17.30 0.75 -10.71
C ARG A 147 -16.51 -0.22 -11.59
N MET A 148 -15.96 0.27 -12.70
CA MET A 148 -15.16 -0.54 -13.61
C MET A 148 -13.92 -1.09 -12.92
N TYR A 149 -13.15 -0.24 -12.23
CA TYR A 149 -11.96 -0.66 -11.49
C TYR A 149 -12.30 -1.58 -10.31
N LEU A 150 -13.42 -1.34 -9.62
CA LEU A 150 -13.85 -2.19 -8.53
C LEU A 150 -14.18 -3.61 -9.02
N GLN A 151 -14.93 -3.73 -10.12
CA GLN A 151 -15.22 -5.02 -10.74
C GLN A 151 -13.94 -5.73 -11.20
N GLU A 152 -12.99 -4.97 -11.76
CA GLU A 152 -11.68 -5.52 -12.14
C GLU A 152 -10.91 -6.05 -10.93
N ALA A 153 -10.95 -5.34 -9.79
CA ALA A 153 -10.29 -5.74 -8.56
C ALA A 153 -10.86 -7.04 -7.99
N GLU A 154 -12.19 -7.18 -8.00
CA GLU A 154 -12.91 -8.39 -7.60
C GLU A 154 -12.49 -9.59 -8.47
N VAL A 155 -12.54 -9.45 -9.80
CA VAL A 155 -12.13 -10.52 -10.74
C VAL A 155 -10.66 -10.91 -10.57
N ALA A 156 -9.77 -9.93 -10.32
CA ALA A 156 -8.37 -10.19 -10.09
C ALA A 156 -8.11 -10.92 -8.76
N MET A 157 -8.90 -10.61 -7.72
CA MET A 157 -8.83 -11.28 -6.42
C MET A 157 -9.35 -12.72 -6.51
N ASP A 158 -10.45 -12.98 -7.20
CA ASP A 158 -10.96 -14.34 -7.42
C ASP A 158 -9.92 -15.24 -8.11
N LYS A 159 -9.21 -14.68 -9.10
CA LYS A 159 -8.07 -15.35 -9.75
C LYS A 159 -6.88 -15.56 -8.81
N ALA A 160 -6.66 -14.68 -7.85
CA ALA A 160 -5.59 -14.82 -6.86
C ALA A 160 -5.89 -15.93 -5.85
N GLU A 161 -7.13 -16.00 -5.37
CA GLU A 161 -7.56 -16.99 -4.37
C GLU A 161 -7.65 -18.40 -4.96
N SER A 162 -8.05 -18.54 -6.23
CA SER A 162 -8.06 -19.84 -6.93
C SER A 162 -6.66 -20.46 -7.14
N ARG A 163 -5.58 -19.66 -7.03
CA ARG A 163 -4.19 -20.11 -7.20
C ARG A 163 -3.47 -20.44 -5.88
N GLY A 164 -4.15 -20.27 -4.74
CA GLY A 164 -3.60 -20.54 -3.41
C GLY A 164 -3.54 -19.30 -2.51
N LYS A 165 -3.76 -19.51 -1.22
CA LYS A 165 -3.74 -18.47 -0.20
C LYS A 165 -2.30 -18.14 0.19
N VAL A 166 -1.92 -16.86 0.08
CA VAL A 166 -0.64 -16.36 0.57
C VAL A 166 -0.91 -15.48 1.79
N PHE A 167 -0.48 -15.94 2.95
CA PHE A 167 -0.66 -15.24 4.22
C PHE A 167 0.11 -13.91 4.25
N GLY A 168 -0.48 -12.86 4.83
CA GLY A 168 0.17 -11.54 4.96
C GLY A 168 0.23 -10.69 3.69
N SER A 169 -0.37 -11.15 2.59
CA SER A 169 -0.52 -10.38 1.35
C SER A 169 -1.91 -9.74 1.25
N TYR A 170 -2.10 -8.81 0.31
CA TYR A 170 -3.42 -8.22 0.04
C TYR A 170 -4.49 -9.31 -0.14
N ASP A 171 -5.48 -9.33 0.74
CA ASP A 171 -6.41 -10.45 0.92
C ASP A 171 -7.88 -10.02 0.69
N PRO A 172 -8.83 -10.98 0.66
CA PRO A 172 -10.24 -10.66 0.50
C PRO A 172 -10.81 -9.71 1.56
N ALA A 173 -10.30 -9.73 2.79
CA ALA A 173 -10.72 -8.79 3.83
C ALA A 173 -10.32 -7.34 3.47
N SER A 174 -9.07 -7.16 3.04
CA SER A 174 -8.53 -5.88 2.58
C SER A 174 -9.27 -5.34 1.36
N LEU A 175 -9.64 -6.23 0.42
CA LEU A 175 -10.47 -5.83 -0.72
C LEU A 175 -11.85 -5.36 -0.28
N ASN A 176 -12.53 -6.10 0.61
CA ASN A 176 -13.86 -5.71 1.10
C ASN A 176 -13.82 -4.39 1.88
N TYR A 177 -12.74 -4.13 2.62
CA TYR A 177 -12.50 -2.83 3.25
C TYR A 177 -12.44 -1.72 2.19
N HIS A 178 -11.66 -1.86 1.12
CA HIS A 178 -11.66 -0.86 0.05
C HIS A 178 -13.02 -0.74 -0.64
N THR A 179 -13.69 -1.85 -0.94
CA THR A 179 -15.05 -1.85 -1.50
C THR A 179 -16.00 -1.02 -0.66
N SER A 180 -15.90 -1.09 0.67
CA SER A 180 -16.71 -0.26 1.57
C SER A 180 -16.46 1.23 1.37
N GLN A 181 -15.19 1.65 1.25
CA GLN A 181 -14.81 3.04 1.05
C GLN A 181 -15.29 3.55 -0.31
N VAL A 182 -15.06 2.79 -1.39
CA VAL A 182 -15.52 3.15 -2.75
C VAL A 182 -17.04 3.32 -2.77
N ARG A 183 -17.79 2.40 -2.15
CA ARG A 183 -19.26 2.48 -2.07
C ARG A 183 -19.73 3.68 -1.27
N TYR A 184 -19.07 3.99 -0.16
CA TYR A 184 -19.38 5.15 0.67
C TYR A 184 -19.18 6.45 -0.10
N GLU A 185 -18.05 6.62 -0.78
CA GLU A 185 -17.78 7.79 -1.65
C GLU A 185 -18.79 7.90 -2.81
N MET A 186 -19.30 6.76 -3.28
CA MET A 186 -20.39 6.71 -4.24
C MET A 186 -21.79 6.92 -3.62
N GLY A 187 -21.92 7.18 -2.32
CA GLY A 187 -23.21 7.35 -1.64
C GLY A 187 -24.03 6.08 -1.44
N ASP A 188 -23.48 4.89 -1.74
CA ASP A 188 -24.09 3.59 -1.43
C ASP A 188 -23.74 3.20 0.02
N VAL A 189 -24.37 3.90 0.98
CA VAL A 189 -24.10 3.71 2.41
C VAL A 189 -24.44 2.28 2.87
N GLN A 190 -25.55 1.72 2.37
CA GLN A 190 -25.96 0.36 2.74
C GLN A 190 -24.95 -0.68 2.23
N GLY A 191 -24.52 -0.57 0.97
CA GLY A 191 -23.50 -1.45 0.42
C GLY A 191 -22.13 -1.25 1.08
N ALA A 192 -21.80 -0.02 1.50
CA ALA A 192 -20.57 0.25 2.25
C ALA A 192 -20.56 -0.50 3.59
N VAL A 193 -21.65 -0.42 4.36
CA VAL A 193 -21.79 -1.13 5.64
C VAL A 193 -21.69 -2.65 5.44
N ALA A 194 -22.38 -3.20 4.44
CA ALA A 194 -22.33 -4.63 4.15
C ALA A 194 -20.90 -5.10 3.79
N ALA A 195 -20.17 -4.34 2.97
CA ALA A 195 -18.79 -4.64 2.62
C ALA A 195 -17.85 -4.56 3.84
N MET A 196 -18.05 -3.59 4.74
CA MET A 196 -17.27 -3.49 5.98
C MET A 196 -17.49 -4.70 6.90
N GLN A 197 -18.74 -5.11 7.08
CA GLN A 197 -19.08 -6.30 7.88
C GLN A 197 -18.42 -7.56 7.32
N GLU A 198 -18.37 -7.70 5.99
CA GLU A 198 -17.71 -8.81 5.33
C GLU A 198 -16.18 -8.76 5.52
N ALA A 199 -15.58 -7.56 5.45
CA ALA A 199 -14.17 -7.38 5.74
C ALA A 199 -13.81 -7.86 7.16
N ASP A 200 -14.59 -7.47 8.17
CA ASP A 200 -14.38 -7.87 9.56
C ASP A 200 -14.57 -9.39 9.78
N ARG A 201 -15.54 -9.98 9.07
CA ARG A 201 -15.79 -11.44 9.11
C ARG A 201 -14.58 -12.21 8.57
N LEU A 202 -13.99 -11.74 7.49
CA LEU A 202 -12.85 -12.37 6.82
C LEU A 202 -11.50 -12.08 7.50
N ARG A 203 -11.41 -11.02 8.32
CA ARG A 203 -10.17 -10.60 8.99
C ARG A 203 -9.66 -11.69 9.93
N TYR A 204 -8.41 -12.11 9.74
CA TYR A 204 -7.75 -13.09 10.60
C TYR A 204 -7.74 -12.64 12.07
N SER A 205 -7.89 -13.60 12.98
CA SER A 205 -7.99 -13.35 14.43
C SER A 205 -6.78 -12.58 14.99
N ILE A 206 -5.58 -12.80 14.44
CA ILE A 206 -4.35 -12.11 14.88
C ILE A 206 -4.38 -10.59 14.64
N TYR A 207 -5.22 -10.11 13.72
CA TYR A 207 -5.37 -8.68 13.41
C TYR A 207 -6.60 -8.05 14.08
N ARG A 208 -7.36 -8.82 14.87
CA ARG A 208 -8.45 -8.28 15.70
C ARG A 208 -7.85 -7.75 17.00
N ARG A 209 -7.77 -6.44 17.14
CA ARG A 209 -7.38 -5.80 18.40
C ARG A 209 -8.50 -6.03 19.43
N THR A 210 -8.13 -6.51 20.62
CA THR A 210 -9.04 -6.70 21.76
C THR A 210 -9.20 -5.41 22.54
#